data_AF-A0A518IE36-F1
#
_entry.id   AF-A0A518IE36-F1
#
_cell.length_a   1.000
_cell.length_b   1.000
_cell.length_c   1.000
_cell.angle_alpha   90.00
_cell.angle_beta   90.00
_cell.angle_gamma   90.00
#
_symmetry.space_group_name_H-M   'P 1'
#
loop_
_entity.id
_entity.type
_entity.pdbx_description
1 polymer ?
#
loop_
_entity_poly.entity_id
_entity_poly.type
_entity_poly.pdbx_seq_one_letter_code
_entity_poly.pdbx_strand_id
1 'polypeptide(L)'
;MARQLWTPWNWFSDGKNVKMCVSKTLRGLVAIVLVVTGGVSVLSAKESAESRSQKRVLIIGMDGTRPDALAKAKTPTFDRLIKEGAFTDNANILGERYQKNDTISGPGWSSILTGVWADKHGVHDNNFKGKNYELFPHFFKRLKRERPDAKTASLVSWAPIHEFILSEADIAEVFPLPRGKNQTADLRVSADKLDINTHDGKWHHLVATRKQGQLKLYLDGRLIGSLEGVDLEFPLGGDFYYLGRDSRSGATGFNGQLDDIRLWKRALTEAEIAQAASQMSPTNRQGLLAEYLFQGELNDSAGHSKGPFPAQPLTENATVRYARHISDTELNRIDFAPTGEKTHGLRIPLNDSLRDLTRGDFTIEARFMTTDKGRNILLGNYDGKAGALNLELHEGNSVRVYFQPPDPKNAGALEREGIRDQQIAAKAAQILREEDPTALFVYFHQTDATGHAIGFSPEVPEYVKAIENIDARVNTVLKAMQSRPNYANEDWLTIVCTDHGGLKRSHSNGLKVPEIRRVFLIVHGPSAQPGPIPKQAYLVDVTGTALTHLLGKVDPKWQLDGKAVGLEPQE
;
A
#
# COMPACT_ATOMS: atom_id res chain seq x y z
N MET A 1 2.09 -50.75 27.99
CA MET A 1 2.21 -50.02 29.27
C MET A 1 1.69 -48.59 29.06
N ALA A 2 1.17 -47.95 30.11
CA ALA A 2 0.92 -46.50 30.34
C ALA A 2 0.97 -45.50 29.15
N ARG A 3 0.10 -44.48 29.03
CA ARG A 3 -1.00 -43.97 29.90
C ARG A 3 -1.84 -42.95 29.08
N GLN A 4 -3.16 -42.88 29.33
CA GLN A 4 -3.99 -41.68 29.63
C GLN A 4 -3.88 -40.39 28.76
N LEU A 5 -4.93 -39.61 28.42
CA LEU A 5 -6.41 -39.52 28.62
C LEU A 5 -6.98 -38.76 27.37
N TRP A 6 -8.26 -38.41 27.15
CA TRP A 6 -9.53 -38.47 27.92
C TRP A 6 -10.74 -38.56 26.96
N THR A 7 -11.95 -38.80 27.48
CA THR A 7 -13.25 -38.70 26.77
C THR A 7 -14.38 -38.34 27.76
N PRO A 8 -15.56 -37.84 27.29
CA PRO A 8 -16.41 -36.92 28.06
C PRO A 8 -17.59 -37.59 28.78
N TRP A 9 -18.26 -36.83 29.67
CA TRP A 9 -19.55 -37.18 30.27
C TRP A 9 -20.53 -36.01 30.31
N ASN A 10 -21.77 -36.32 30.65
CA ASN A 10 -22.99 -35.68 30.15
C ASN A 10 -24.09 -35.79 31.25
N TRP A 11 -25.13 -34.93 31.19
CA TRP A 11 -26.49 -35.06 31.80
C TRP A 11 -26.87 -34.44 33.18
N PHE A 12 -27.92 -33.59 33.09
CA PHE A 12 -29.17 -33.46 33.88
C PHE A 12 -29.29 -32.86 35.32
N SER A 13 -30.27 -31.93 35.39
CA SER A 13 -31.37 -31.74 36.37
C SER A 13 -31.20 -31.07 37.75
N ASP A 14 -32.28 -30.35 38.05
CA ASP A 14 -32.85 -29.92 39.35
C ASP A 14 -32.22 -28.78 40.15
N GLY A 15 -33.10 -27.97 40.72
CA GLY A 15 -32.76 -26.75 41.47
C GLY A 15 -33.59 -26.60 42.75
N LYS A 16 -33.33 -25.51 43.49
CA LYS A 16 -34.20 -24.98 44.55
C LYS A 16 -33.79 -23.57 44.97
N ASN A 17 -34.78 -22.67 45.00
CA ASN A 17 -34.98 -21.52 45.88
C ASN A 17 -33.78 -20.87 46.62
N VAL A 18 -33.56 -19.59 46.35
CA VAL A 18 -33.13 -18.61 47.36
C VAL A 18 -34.02 -17.36 47.28
N LYS A 19 -34.61 -16.95 48.40
CA LYS A 19 -35.33 -15.66 48.54
C LYS A 19 -34.33 -14.56 48.91
N MET A 20 -34.52 -13.32 48.45
CA MET A 20 -34.30 -12.14 49.30
C MET A 20 -35.08 -10.89 48.85
N CYS A 21 -35.26 -9.99 49.82
CA CYS A 21 -36.09 -8.80 49.93
C CYS A 21 -36.39 -7.93 48.68
N VAL A 22 -37.64 -7.47 48.63
CA VAL A 22 -38.09 -6.24 47.94
C VAL A 22 -38.31 -5.14 48.99
N SER A 23 -37.77 -3.93 48.77
CA SER A 23 -38.13 -2.73 49.53
C SER A 23 -39.11 -1.86 48.71
N LYS A 24 -40.07 -1.23 49.39
CA LYS A 24 -41.21 -0.53 48.77
C LYS A 24 -40.93 0.97 48.60
N THR A 25 -41.15 1.48 47.39
CA THR A 25 -41.71 2.82 47.01
C THR A 25 -41.78 2.84 45.48
N LEU A 26 -42.76 3.42 44.78
CA LEU A 26 -43.76 4.43 45.13
C LEU A 26 -45.11 4.11 44.42
N ARG A 27 -46.23 4.71 44.86
CA ARG A 27 -47.55 4.51 44.25
C ARG A 27 -47.82 5.50 43.12
N GLY A 28 -48.35 5.00 42.01
CA GLY A 28 -49.49 5.60 41.30
C GLY A 28 -49.21 6.61 40.20
N LEU A 29 -49.57 6.23 38.97
CA LEU A 29 -50.39 7.08 38.09
C LEU A 29 -51.21 6.20 37.13
N VAL A 30 -52.34 6.75 36.69
CA VAL A 30 -53.44 6.02 36.05
C VAL A 30 -53.15 5.74 34.57
N ALA A 31 -53.41 4.51 34.13
CA ALA A 31 -53.44 4.20 32.70
C ALA A 31 -54.74 4.69 32.07
N ILE A 32 -54.65 5.65 31.14
CA ILE A 32 -55.72 5.97 30.19
C ILE A 32 -55.37 5.35 28.84
N VAL A 33 -56.40 4.76 28.22
CA VAL A 33 -56.33 3.91 27.03
C VAL A 33 -56.06 4.72 25.77
N LEU A 34 -55.28 4.16 24.83
CA LEU A 34 -55.50 4.37 23.40
C LEU A 34 -55.02 3.16 22.59
N VAL A 35 -55.96 2.29 22.23
CA VAL A 35 -55.75 1.29 21.17
C VAL A 35 -55.83 2.03 19.84
N VAL A 36 -54.67 2.42 19.28
CA VAL A 36 -54.60 2.90 17.89
C VAL A 36 -54.35 1.70 16.99
N THR A 37 -55.43 1.21 16.39
CA THR A 37 -55.37 0.23 15.30
C THR A 37 -54.72 0.83 14.07
N GLY A 38 -53.71 0.15 13.52
CA GLY A 38 -53.23 0.21 12.13
C GLY A 38 -53.25 1.58 11.42
N GLY A 39 -52.13 2.31 11.46
CA GLY A 39 -52.02 3.55 10.67
C GLY A 39 -50.70 4.32 10.75
N VAL A 40 -49.62 3.79 11.35
CA VAL A 40 -48.37 4.55 11.57
C VAL A 40 -47.14 3.70 11.22
N SER A 41 -46.88 3.56 9.92
CA SER A 41 -45.63 2.94 9.41
C SER A 41 -45.01 3.66 8.21
N VAL A 42 -45.73 4.61 7.57
CA VAL A 42 -45.29 5.31 6.35
C VAL A 42 -44.95 6.78 6.62
N LEU A 43 -45.63 7.43 7.58
CA LEU A 43 -45.39 8.84 7.92
C LEU A 43 -44.02 9.08 8.59
N SER A 44 -43.64 8.23 9.56
CA SER A 44 -42.40 8.39 10.34
C SER A 44 -41.11 8.33 9.50
N ALA A 45 -41.09 7.57 8.40
CA ALA A 45 -39.94 7.54 7.50
C ALA A 45 -39.81 8.84 6.70
N LYS A 46 -40.94 9.42 6.26
CA LYS A 46 -40.95 10.68 5.49
C LYS A 46 -40.56 11.89 6.34
N GLU A 47 -41.11 12.01 7.56
CA GLU A 47 -40.70 13.05 8.53
C GLU A 47 -39.20 12.98 8.88
N SER A 48 -38.59 11.78 8.82
CA SER A 48 -37.15 11.61 9.10
C SER A 48 -36.22 12.06 7.96
N ALA A 49 -36.73 12.23 6.74
CA ALA A 49 -35.95 12.71 5.60
C ALA A 49 -35.90 14.25 5.58
N GLU A 50 -37.02 14.91 5.87
CA GLU A 50 -37.12 16.38 5.94
C GLU A 50 -36.29 16.99 7.10
N SER A 51 -35.94 16.21 8.13
CA SER A 51 -35.16 16.69 9.28
C SER A 51 -33.64 16.73 9.07
N ARG A 52 -33.11 16.11 8.01
CA ARG A 52 -31.65 15.96 7.79
C ARG A 52 -31.07 17.13 7.01
N SER A 53 -30.56 18.12 7.74
CA SER A 53 -30.03 19.37 7.18
C SER A 53 -28.60 19.28 6.64
N GLN A 54 -27.75 18.38 7.14
CA GLN A 54 -26.35 18.30 6.73
C GLN A 54 -26.14 17.34 5.57
N LYS A 55 -26.11 17.84 4.34
CA LYS A 55 -25.78 17.06 3.14
C LYS A 55 -24.32 16.58 3.19
N ARG A 56 -24.10 15.27 3.03
CA ARG A 56 -22.78 14.60 3.02
C ARG A 56 -22.72 13.60 1.85
N VAL A 57 -21.53 13.30 1.32
CA VAL A 57 -21.34 12.33 0.22
C VAL A 57 -20.23 11.32 0.51
N LEU A 58 -20.50 10.04 0.24
CA LEU A 58 -19.51 8.99 0.10
C LEU A 58 -19.55 8.44 -1.34
N ILE A 59 -18.45 8.56 -2.09
CA ILE A 59 -18.28 7.88 -3.37
C ILE A 59 -17.35 6.67 -3.15
N ILE A 60 -17.80 5.50 -3.60
CA ILE A 60 -17.07 4.24 -3.54
C ILE A 60 -16.75 3.79 -4.97
N GLY A 61 -15.47 3.71 -5.30
CA GLY A 61 -14.96 3.13 -6.54
C GLY A 61 -14.56 1.67 -6.35
N MET A 62 -15.05 0.78 -7.22
CA MET A 62 -14.72 -0.66 -7.22
C MET A 62 -14.08 -1.05 -8.56
N ASP A 63 -12.79 -0.76 -8.74
CA ASP A 63 -12.10 -0.83 -10.04
C ASP A 63 -12.29 -2.19 -10.74
N GLY A 64 -12.53 -2.15 -12.05
CA GLY A 64 -12.67 -3.34 -12.89
C GLY A 64 -13.82 -4.30 -12.54
N THR A 65 -14.86 -3.87 -11.83
CA THR A 65 -15.97 -4.75 -11.40
C THR A 65 -17.05 -4.92 -12.47
N ARG A 66 -17.30 -6.14 -12.93
CA ARG A 66 -18.40 -6.43 -13.88
C ARG A 66 -19.76 -6.53 -13.18
N PRO A 67 -20.86 -5.98 -13.75
CA PRO A 67 -22.20 -6.08 -13.16
C PRO A 67 -22.74 -7.52 -13.04
N ASP A 68 -22.39 -8.41 -13.98
CA ASP A 68 -22.82 -9.81 -13.95
C ASP A 68 -22.08 -10.65 -12.91
N ALA A 69 -20.82 -10.31 -12.61
CA ALA A 69 -20.07 -10.89 -11.51
C ALA A 69 -20.56 -10.35 -10.15
N LEU A 70 -20.93 -9.07 -10.05
CA LEU A 70 -21.58 -8.52 -8.86
C LEU A 70 -22.89 -9.25 -8.54
N ALA A 71 -23.74 -9.48 -9.56
CA ALA A 71 -24.99 -10.23 -9.40
C ALA A 71 -24.82 -11.71 -9.01
N LYS A 72 -23.63 -12.30 -9.18
CA LYS A 72 -23.31 -13.69 -8.78
C LYS A 72 -22.64 -13.77 -7.41
N ALA A 73 -21.97 -12.70 -6.97
CA ALA A 73 -21.25 -12.64 -5.70
C ALA A 73 -22.21 -12.53 -4.51
N LYS A 74 -21.86 -13.14 -3.37
CA LYS A 74 -22.65 -13.03 -2.14
C LYS A 74 -22.36 -11.69 -1.46
N THR A 75 -23.17 -10.68 -1.76
CA THR A 75 -22.89 -9.29 -1.41
C THR A 75 -23.99 -8.66 -0.56
N PRO A 76 -24.20 -9.12 0.69
CA PRO A 76 -25.33 -8.69 1.52
C PRO A 76 -25.35 -7.18 1.83
N THR A 77 -24.23 -6.48 1.66
CA THR A 77 -24.18 -5.02 1.77
C THR A 77 -24.66 -4.37 0.48
N PHE A 78 -24.15 -4.77 -0.68
CA PHE A 78 -24.60 -4.25 -1.98
C PHE A 78 -26.05 -4.65 -2.29
N ASP A 79 -26.47 -5.89 -2.00
CA ASP A 79 -27.86 -6.35 -2.08
C ASP A 79 -28.81 -5.40 -1.33
N ARG A 80 -28.41 -4.94 -0.14
CA ARG A 80 -29.17 -3.98 0.66
C ARG A 80 -29.16 -2.59 0.03
N LEU A 81 -28.00 -2.08 -0.43
CA LEU A 81 -27.92 -0.76 -1.08
C LEU A 81 -28.74 -0.71 -2.38
N ILE A 82 -28.75 -1.79 -3.16
CA ILE A 82 -29.55 -1.95 -4.39
C ILE A 82 -31.04 -1.98 -4.06
N LYS A 83 -31.44 -2.70 -2.99
CA LYS A 83 -32.84 -2.80 -2.58
C LYS A 83 -33.41 -1.49 -2.00
N GLU A 84 -32.58 -0.74 -1.27
CA GLU A 84 -33.00 0.47 -0.55
C GLU A 84 -32.74 1.77 -1.33
N GLY A 85 -31.97 1.72 -2.42
CA GLY A 85 -31.56 2.89 -3.20
C GLY A 85 -31.92 2.78 -4.69
N ALA A 86 -31.44 3.74 -5.47
CA ALA A 86 -31.56 3.72 -6.92
C ALA A 86 -30.45 2.85 -7.54
N PHE A 87 -30.78 2.01 -8.50
CA PHE A 87 -29.84 1.08 -9.13
C PHE A 87 -29.95 1.00 -10.65
N THR A 88 -28.82 0.80 -11.32
CA THR A 88 -28.77 0.20 -12.66
C THR A 88 -27.52 -0.67 -12.80
N ASP A 89 -27.65 -1.81 -13.48
CA ASP A 89 -26.54 -2.65 -13.94
C ASP A 89 -26.11 -2.32 -15.38
N ASN A 90 -26.71 -1.29 -15.99
CA ASN A 90 -26.52 -0.89 -17.37
C ASN A 90 -26.09 0.58 -17.51
N ALA A 91 -25.34 1.11 -16.55
CA ALA A 91 -24.60 2.34 -16.74
C ALA A 91 -23.49 2.13 -17.79
N ASN A 92 -23.10 3.19 -18.49
CA ASN A 92 -22.12 3.11 -19.58
C ASN A 92 -20.89 3.97 -19.29
N ILE A 93 -19.71 3.41 -19.57
CA ILE A 93 -18.43 4.13 -19.41
C ILE A 93 -18.22 5.28 -20.38
N LEU A 94 -19.03 5.35 -21.46
CA LEU A 94 -18.99 6.38 -22.48
C LEU A 94 -20.40 6.67 -22.99
N GLY A 95 -20.77 7.94 -23.02
CA GLY A 95 -22.07 8.42 -23.46
C GLY A 95 -22.19 8.63 -24.96
N GLU A 96 -23.42 8.86 -25.45
CA GLU A 96 -23.68 9.12 -26.87
C GLU A 96 -22.83 10.28 -27.42
N ARG A 97 -22.68 11.36 -26.63
CA ARG A 97 -21.88 12.56 -26.96
C ARG A 97 -20.40 12.26 -27.25
N TYR A 98 -19.83 11.25 -26.59
CA TYR A 98 -18.40 11.03 -26.60
C TYR A 98 -18.05 9.54 -26.47
N GLN A 99 -17.48 8.98 -27.55
CA GLN A 99 -17.19 7.54 -27.69
C GLN A 99 -15.78 7.28 -28.25
N LYS A 100 -14.85 8.22 -28.05
CA LYS A 100 -13.52 8.20 -28.70
C LYS A 100 -12.40 7.67 -27.81
N ASN A 101 -12.61 7.57 -26.50
CA ASN A 101 -11.57 7.12 -25.58
C ASN A 101 -11.55 5.61 -25.45
N ASP A 102 -10.37 5.02 -25.28
CA ASP A 102 -10.32 3.63 -24.87
C ASP A 102 -10.70 3.46 -23.39
N THR A 103 -11.00 2.23 -23.02
CA THR A 103 -11.55 1.80 -21.75
C THR A 103 -10.44 1.59 -20.74
N ILE A 104 -9.75 2.67 -20.38
CA ILE A 104 -8.56 2.71 -19.52
C ILE A 104 -8.88 3.50 -18.24
N SER A 105 -8.30 3.10 -17.11
CA SER A 105 -8.70 3.57 -15.78
C SER A 105 -8.48 5.06 -15.55
N GLY A 106 -7.35 5.64 -15.98
CA GLY A 106 -7.08 7.07 -15.89
C GLY A 106 -8.19 7.95 -16.49
N PRO A 107 -8.57 7.75 -17.76
CA PRO A 107 -9.73 8.37 -18.38
C PRO A 107 -11.07 8.09 -17.67
N GLY A 108 -11.31 6.85 -17.23
CA GLY A 108 -12.52 6.46 -16.51
C GLY A 108 -12.70 7.21 -15.19
N TRP A 109 -11.71 7.14 -14.30
CA TRP A 109 -11.67 7.88 -13.03
C TRP A 109 -11.70 9.39 -13.25
N SER A 110 -11.05 9.91 -14.29
CA SER A 110 -11.14 11.33 -14.67
C SER A 110 -12.57 11.72 -15.02
N SER A 111 -13.29 10.92 -15.81
CA SER A 111 -14.68 11.19 -16.18
C SER A 111 -15.62 11.11 -14.97
N ILE A 112 -15.47 10.09 -14.11
CA ILE A 112 -16.21 9.94 -12.84
C ILE A 112 -16.04 11.19 -11.97
N LEU A 113 -14.79 11.62 -11.75
CA LEU A 113 -14.43 12.59 -10.72
C LEU A 113 -14.43 14.05 -11.20
N THR A 114 -14.55 14.32 -12.50
CA THR A 114 -14.73 15.67 -13.05
C THR A 114 -16.16 15.96 -13.53
N GLY A 115 -16.95 14.91 -13.79
CA GLY A 115 -18.31 15.03 -14.34
C GLY A 115 -18.36 15.44 -15.82
N VAL A 116 -17.24 15.32 -16.54
CA VAL A 116 -17.12 15.60 -17.99
C VAL A 116 -16.38 14.47 -18.70
N TRP A 117 -16.48 14.39 -20.02
CA TRP A 117 -15.79 13.39 -20.83
C TRP A 117 -14.34 13.80 -21.18
N ALA A 118 -13.57 12.86 -21.73
CA ALA A 118 -12.14 13.03 -22.00
C ALA A 118 -11.78 14.07 -23.08
N ASP A 119 -12.72 14.49 -23.94
CA ASP A 119 -12.53 15.66 -24.81
C ASP A 119 -12.52 17.00 -24.06
N LYS A 120 -13.07 17.03 -22.83
CA LYS A 120 -13.00 18.18 -21.93
C LYS A 120 -11.84 18.05 -20.96
N HIS A 121 -11.77 16.95 -20.18
CA HIS A 121 -10.73 16.79 -19.16
C HIS A 121 -9.34 16.39 -19.71
N GLY A 122 -9.22 16.04 -21.00
CA GLY A 122 -7.95 15.88 -21.71
C GLY A 122 -7.08 14.68 -21.31
N VAL A 123 -7.64 13.67 -20.64
CA VAL A 123 -6.91 12.46 -20.22
C VAL A 123 -7.37 11.29 -21.06
N HIS A 124 -6.44 10.72 -21.83
CA HIS A 124 -6.70 9.63 -22.78
C HIS A 124 -6.06 8.29 -22.40
N ASP A 125 -5.13 8.30 -21.45
CA ASP A 125 -4.40 7.12 -20.96
C ASP A 125 -3.97 7.29 -19.48
N ASN A 126 -3.25 6.32 -18.94
CA ASN A 126 -2.69 6.35 -17.58
C ASN A 126 -1.45 7.26 -17.43
N ASN A 127 -1.02 8.00 -18.46
CA ASN A 127 0.08 8.96 -18.38
C ASN A 127 -0.41 10.38 -18.02
N PHE A 128 -1.73 10.63 -18.04
CA PHE A 128 -2.34 11.93 -17.70
C PHE A 128 -1.78 13.13 -18.50
N LYS A 129 -1.19 12.86 -19.67
CA LYS A 129 -0.64 13.88 -20.57
C LYS A 129 -1.79 14.55 -21.32
N GLY A 130 -1.84 15.88 -21.25
CA GLY A 130 -2.94 16.68 -21.82
C GLY A 130 -4.08 17.00 -20.84
N LYS A 131 -3.98 16.55 -19.57
CA LYS A 131 -4.99 16.84 -18.54
C LYS A 131 -5.34 18.33 -18.47
N ASN A 132 -6.63 18.62 -18.37
CA ASN A 132 -7.21 19.96 -18.47
C ASN A 132 -8.09 20.31 -17.25
N TYR A 133 -7.61 19.93 -16.06
CA TYR A 133 -8.37 20.10 -14.81
C TYR A 133 -8.48 21.56 -14.33
N GLU A 134 -7.74 22.51 -14.92
CA GLU A 134 -7.96 23.94 -14.61
C GLU A 134 -9.27 24.46 -15.23
N LEU A 135 -9.60 24.01 -16.45
CA LEU A 135 -10.88 24.35 -17.09
C LEU A 135 -12.01 23.40 -16.64
N PHE A 136 -11.69 22.13 -16.39
CA PHE A 136 -12.64 21.12 -15.96
C PHE A 136 -12.22 20.47 -14.63
N PRO A 137 -12.32 21.22 -13.52
CA PRO A 137 -11.84 20.75 -12.21
C PRO A 137 -12.61 19.54 -11.67
N HIS A 138 -11.93 18.81 -10.80
CA HIS A 138 -12.48 17.67 -10.09
C HIS A 138 -13.52 18.08 -9.04
N PHE A 139 -14.30 17.09 -8.61
CA PHE A 139 -15.41 17.18 -7.67
C PHE A 139 -15.08 18.00 -6.41
N PHE A 140 -13.99 17.70 -5.69
CA PHE A 140 -13.63 18.42 -4.47
C PHE A 140 -13.32 19.90 -4.71
N LYS A 141 -12.60 20.26 -5.79
CA LYS A 141 -12.31 21.66 -6.14
C LYS A 141 -13.57 22.44 -6.48
N ARG A 142 -14.55 21.80 -7.16
CA ARG A 142 -15.88 22.39 -7.40
C ARG A 142 -16.69 22.57 -6.11
N LEU A 143 -16.69 21.56 -5.24
CA LEU A 143 -17.36 21.62 -3.93
C LEU A 143 -16.79 22.75 -3.07
N LYS A 144 -15.46 22.82 -2.91
CA LYS A 144 -14.78 23.85 -2.09
C LYS A 144 -14.98 25.28 -2.60
N ARG A 145 -15.28 25.46 -3.89
CA ARG A 145 -15.62 26.78 -4.45
C ARG A 145 -16.96 27.31 -3.92
N GLU A 146 -17.96 26.45 -3.76
CA GLU A 146 -19.30 26.83 -3.25
C GLU A 146 -19.41 26.66 -1.72
N ARG A 147 -18.60 25.76 -1.15
CA ARG A 147 -18.54 25.42 0.27
C ARG A 147 -17.08 25.39 0.73
N PRO A 148 -16.45 26.54 0.99
CA PRO A 148 -15.05 26.60 1.46
C PRO A 148 -14.81 25.91 2.80
N ASP A 149 -15.87 25.65 3.55
CA ASP A 149 -15.89 24.86 4.79
C ASP A 149 -15.92 23.33 4.56
N ALA A 150 -16.13 22.88 3.32
CA ALA A 150 -16.29 21.47 3.01
C ALA A 150 -14.97 20.69 3.12
N LYS A 151 -14.87 19.87 4.17
CA LYS A 151 -13.73 18.98 4.39
C LYS A 151 -13.83 17.74 3.50
N THR A 152 -12.78 17.45 2.75
CA THR A 152 -12.75 16.37 1.76
C THR A 152 -11.62 15.38 2.01
N ALA A 153 -11.86 14.11 1.71
CA ALA A 153 -10.88 13.06 1.91
C ALA A 153 -10.85 12.03 0.76
N SER A 154 -9.65 11.58 0.39
CA SER A 154 -9.39 10.61 -0.68
C SER A 154 -8.52 9.46 -0.15
N LEU A 155 -9.00 8.22 -0.31
CA LEU A 155 -8.27 7.02 0.07
C LEU A 155 -8.19 6.08 -1.13
N VAL A 156 -6.98 5.85 -1.63
CA VAL A 156 -6.75 5.16 -2.90
C VAL A 156 -5.59 4.17 -2.84
N SER A 157 -5.73 3.03 -3.49
CA SER A 157 -4.65 2.07 -3.78
C SER A 157 -3.90 2.38 -5.09
N TRP A 158 -4.50 3.19 -5.98
CA TRP A 158 -3.87 3.68 -7.21
C TRP A 158 -3.55 5.17 -7.09
N ALA A 159 -2.26 5.48 -6.85
CA ALA A 159 -1.76 6.83 -6.56
C ALA A 159 -2.19 7.92 -7.58
N PRO A 160 -2.23 7.67 -8.91
CA PRO A 160 -2.61 8.67 -9.90
C PRO A 160 -3.97 9.35 -9.70
N ILE A 161 -4.92 8.69 -9.02
CA ILE A 161 -6.21 9.33 -8.66
C ILE A 161 -5.96 10.53 -7.74
N HIS A 162 -5.11 10.41 -6.73
CA HIS A 162 -4.78 11.53 -5.86
C HIS A 162 -3.79 12.48 -6.53
N GLU A 163 -2.69 11.97 -7.10
CA GLU A 163 -1.60 12.77 -7.66
C GLU A 163 -2.05 13.70 -8.79
N PHE A 164 -3.03 13.28 -9.60
CA PHE A 164 -3.50 14.08 -10.75
C PHE A 164 -4.94 14.56 -10.63
N ILE A 165 -5.86 13.79 -10.03
CA ILE A 165 -7.30 14.08 -10.09
C ILE A 165 -7.80 14.75 -8.81
N LEU A 166 -7.62 14.12 -7.65
CA LEU A 166 -8.09 14.59 -6.34
C LEU A 166 -6.95 15.20 -5.51
N SER A 167 -6.16 16.07 -6.14
CA SER A 167 -4.99 16.70 -5.52
C SER A 167 -5.36 17.69 -4.41
N GLU A 168 -6.55 18.31 -4.48
CA GLU A 168 -7.06 19.27 -3.47
C GLU A 168 -7.94 18.62 -2.38
N ALA A 169 -7.68 17.36 -2.02
CA ALA A 169 -8.26 16.72 -0.83
C ALA A 169 -7.58 17.22 0.46
N ASP A 170 -8.34 17.43 1.55
CA ASP A 170 -7.72 17.84 2.84
C ASP A 170 -7.01 16.68 3.54
N ILE A 171 -7.53 15.47 3.34
CA ILE A 171 -6.90 14.23 3.79
C ILE A 171 -6.71 13.34 2.56
N ALA A 172 -5.46 13.01 2.24
CA ALA A 172 -5.12 12.14 1.13
C ALA A 172 -4.21 11.01 1.60
N GLU A 173 -4.64 9.77 1.36
CA GLU A 173 -3.93 8.57 1.81
C GLU A 173 -3.79 7.60 0.63
N VAL A 174 -2.54 7.36 0.22
CA VAL A 174 -2.20 6.42 -0.86
C VAL A 174 -1.69 5.13 -0.23
N PHE A 175 -2.34 4.01 -0.52
CA PHE A 175 -2.02 2.71 0.03
C PHE A 175 -1.20 1.90 -1.00
N PRO A 176 0.13 1.81 -0.87
CA PRO A 176 0.92 0.89 -1.69
C PRO A 176 0.52 -0.56 -1.38
N LEU A 177 0.73 -1.48 -2.33
CA LEU A 177 0.51 -2.90 -2.08
C LEU A 177 1.44 -3.37 -0.93
N PRO A 178 0.90 -3.83 0.23
CA PRO A 178 1.71 -4.22 1.37
C PRO A 178 2.71 -5.30 0.95
N ARG A 179 4.00 -5.16 1.29
CA ARG A 179 5.02 -6.13 0.89
C ARG A 179 4.71 -7.53 1.42
N GLY A 180 4.95 -8.55 0.61
CA GLY A 180 4.82 -9.94 1.03
C GLY A 180 6.07 -10.47 1.71
N LYS A 181 5.90 -11.51 2.52
CA LYS A 181 7.00 -12.30 3.08
C LYS A 181 7.91 -12.83 1.98
N ASN A 182 9.22 -12.78 2.20
CA ASN A 182 10.24 -13.24 1.26
C ASN A 182 10.15 -12.57 -0.13
N GLN A 183 9.83 -11.27 -0.20
CA GLN A 183 9.85 -10.51 -1.46
C GLN A 183 11.12 -9.69 -1.64
N THR A 184 11.68 -9.72 -2.85
CA THR A 184 12.85 -8.94 -3.29
C THR A 184 12.75 -7.48 -2.85
N ALA A 185 13.60 -7.08 -1.90
CA ALA A 185 13.65 -5.71 -1.37
C ALA A 185 14.83 -4.97 -2.00
N ASP A 186 14.56 -3.81 -2.58
CA ASP A 186 15.53 -3.00 -3.30
C ASP A 186 15.38 -1.55 -2.82
N LEU A 187 16.37 -1.09 -2.04
CA LEU A 187 16.43 0.28 -1.55
C LEU A 187 17.67 0.93 -2.15
N ARG A 188 17.48 1.56 -3.32
CA ARG A 188 18.49 2.36 -4.05
C ARG A 188 18.19 3.84 -3.89
N VAL A 189 19.21 4.62 -3.52
CA VAL A 189 19.12 6.06 -3.30
C VAL A 189 20.28 6.75 -4.03
N SER A 190 20.00 7.79 -4.84
CA SER A 190 21.04 8.66 -5.39
C SER A 190 21.60 9.56 -4.28
N ALA A 191 22.92 9.55 -4.09
CA ALA A 191 23.63 10.37 -3.13
C ALA A 191 23.70 11.86 -3.55
N ASP A 192 23.45 12.16 -4.83
CA ASP A 192 23.29 13.52 -5.35
C ASP A 192 22.17 14.28 -4.63
N LYS A 193 21.14 13.57 -4.13
CA LYS A 193 20.05 14.17 -3.31
C LYS A 193 20.52 14.76 -1.98
N LEU A 194 21.77 14.55 -1.60
CA LEU A 194 22.38 14.96 -0.34
C LEU A 194 23.68 15.75 -0.55
N ASP A 195 23.96 16.14 -1.80
CA ASP A 195 25.22 16.77 -2.24
C ASP A 195 26.49 15.95 -1.91
N ILE A 196 26.38 14.62 -1.82
CA ILE A 196 27.49 13.70 -1.57
C ILE A 196 27.92 13.01 -2.86
N ASN A 197 29.18 13.17 -3.27
CA ASN A 197 29.79 12.41 -4.37
C ASN A 197 30.55 11.21 -3.81
N THR A 198 29.98 10.00 -3.90
CA THR A 198 30.61 8.76 -3.39
C THR A 198 31.82 8.29 -4.20
N HIS A 199 32.14 8.98 -5.30
CA HIS A 199 33.25 8.68 -6.21
C HIS A 199 34.33 9.77 -6.20
N ASP A 200 34.47 10.50 -5.08
CA ASP A 200 35.39 11.64 -4.97
C ASP A 200 36.80 11.27 -4.45
N GLY A 201 37.06 9.99 -4.20
CA GLY A 201 38.34 9.51 -3.65
C GLY A 201 38.52 9.75 -2.15
N LYS A 202 37.47 10.08 -1.39
CA LYS A 202 37.49 10.15 0.08
C LYS A 202 36.83 8.92 0.72
N TRP A 203 36.98 8.82 2.04
CA TRP A 203 36.34 7.79 2.86
C TRP A 203 34.87 8.13 3.11
N HIS A 204 33.99 7.22 2.69
CA HIS A 204 32.58 7.21 3.02
C HIS A 204 32.22 5.99 3.90
N HIS A 205 31.07 6.05 4.56
CA HIS A 205 30.53 4.98 5.40
C HIS A 205 29.08 4.67 4.99
N LEU A 206 28.83 3.46 4.51
CA LEU A 206 27.50 3.01 4.07
C LEU A 206 26.98 1.93 5.02
N VAL A 207 25.77 2.13 5.55
CA VAL A 207 25.13 1.25 6.53
C VAL A 207 23.72 0.89 6.11
N ALA A 208 23.34 -0.38 6.21
CA ALA A 208 21.94 -0.80 6.11
C ALA A 208 21.51 -1.53 7.39
N THR A 209 20.40 -1.09 8.00
CA THR A 209 19.79 -1.73 9.17
C THR A 209 18.42 -2.31 8.83
N ARG A 210 18.07 -3.50 9.32
CA ARG A 210 16.67 -3.97 9.38
C ARG A 210 16.25 -4.13 10.83
N LYS A 211 15.13 -3.50 11.20
CA LYS A 211 14.49 -3.64 12.52
C LYS A 211 13.00 -3.90 12.35
N GLN A 212 12.49 -5.04 12.79
CA GLN A 212 11.06 -5.37 12.79
C GLN A 212 10.36 -5.14 11.43
N GLY A 213 11.06 -5.41 10.32
CA GLY A 213 10.56 -5.17 8.96
C GLY A 213 10.80 -3.77 8.39
N GLN A 214 11.23 -2.80 9.20
CA GLN A 214 11.71 -1.51 8.70
C GLN A 214 13.18 -1.66 8.25
N LEU A 215 13.43 -1.49 6.95
CA LEU A 215 14.76 -1.38 6.38
C LEU A 215 15.14 0.09 6.26
N LYS A 216 16.33 0.48 6.70
CA LYS A 216 16.90 1.83 6.55
C LYS A 216 18.29 1.75 5.92
N LEU A 217 18.64 2.75 5.12
CA LEU A 217 19.95 2.94 4.51
C LEU A 217 20.53 4.28 4.99
N TYR A 218 21.81 4.31 5.35
CA TYR A 218 22.51 5.49 5.84
C TYR A 218 23.84 5.68 5.10
N LEU A 219 24.19 6.93 4.81
CA LEU A 219 25.47 7.32 4.22
C LEU A 219 26.08 8.42 5.08
N ASP A 220 27.34 8.23 5.49
CA ASP A 220 28.11 9.15 6.33
C ASP A 220 27.35 9.58 7.60
N GLY A 221 26.71 8.59 8.25
CA GLY A 221 25.92 8.77 9.48
C GLY A 221 24.49 9.30 9.28
N ARG A 222 24.11 9.72 8.06
CA ARG A 222 22.80 10.32 7.77
C ARG A 222 21.82 9.28 7.22
N LEU A 223 20.58 9.27 7.69
CA LEU A 223 19.50 8.45 7.09
C LEU A 223 19.18 8.97 5.69
N ILE A 224 19.28 8.12 4.66
CA ILE A 224 19.09 8.53 3.26
C ILE A 224 17.86 7.90 2.60
N GLY A 225 17.31 6.84 3.19
CA GLY A 225 16.09 6.20 2.71
C GLY A 225 15.65 5.06 3.61
N SER A 226 14.37 4.70 3.50
CA SER A 226 13.76 3.60 4.23
C SER A 226 12.75 2.84 3.36
N LEU A 227 12.48 1.59 3.74
CA LEU A 227 11.50 0.72 3.13
C LEU A 227 10.79 -0.10 4.21
N GLU A 228 9.47 0.04 4.31
CA GLU A 228 8.65 -0.66 5.29
C GLU A 228 8.21 -2.06 4.79
N GLY A 229 7.88 -2.95 5.72
CA GLY A 229 7.33 -4.28 5.41
C GLY A 229 8.35 -5.25 4.79
N VAL A 230 9.65 -5.05 5.02
CA VAL A 230 10.72 -5.95 4.58
C VAL A 230 10.75 -7.20 5.48
N ASP A 231 9.73 -8.05 5.30
CA ASP A 231 9.62 -9.36 5.95
C ASP A 231 10.44 -10.41 5.19
N LEU A 232 11.56 -10.80 5.80
CA LEU A 232 12.53 -11.74 5.26
C LEU A 232 12.70 -12.90 6.25
N GLU A 233 12.49 -14.11 5.76
CA GLU A 233 12.70 -15.37 6.45
C GLU A 233 13.21 -16.43 5.45
N PHE A 234 14.38 -16.16 4.89
CA PHE A 234 15.18 -17.11 4.11
C PHE A 234 16.63 -17.07 4.57
N PRO A 235 17.41 -18.16 4.41
CA PRO A 235 18.85 -18.14 4.66
C PRO A 235 19.62 -17.58 3.45
N LEU A 236 20.76 -16.95 3.69
CA LEU A 236 21.72 -16.64 2.63
C LEU A 236 22.29 -17.94 2.03
N GLY A 237 22.33 -18.00 0.70
CA GLY A 237 22.79 -19.15 -0.05
C GLY A 237 24.16 -18.95 -0.73
N GLY A 238 24.61 -19.99 -1.43
CA GLY A 238 26.02 -20.12 -1.85
C GLY A 238 26.93 -20.56 -0.70
N ASP A 239 28.20 -20.81 -0.99
CA ASP A 239 29.19 -21.30 -0.01
C ASP A 239 29.89 -20.16 0.74
N PHE A 240 29.90 -18.95 0.15
CA PHE A 240 30.65 -17.81 0.64
C PHE A 240 29.85 -16.51 0.58
N TYR A 241 30.17 -15.60 1.50
CA TYR A 241 29.83 -14.19 1.45
C TYR A 241 31.08 -13.41 1.03
N TYR A 242 30.94 -12.42 0.17
CA TYR A 242 32.07 -11.78 -0.51
C TYR A 242 32.24 -10.34 -0.06
N LEU A 243 33.51 -9.90 0.00
CA LEU A 243 33.90 -8.51 0.20
C LEU A 243 34.53 -8.00 -1.09
N GLY A 244 34.10 -6.83 -1.55
CA GLY A 244 34.58 -6.21 -2.80
C GLY A 244 34.11 -6.87 -4.10
N ARG A 245 33.09 -7.76 -4.05
CA ARG A 245 32.38 -8.36 -5.20
C ARG A 245 31.11 -9.09 -4.74
N ASP A 246 30.41 -9.75 -5.66
CA ASP A 246 29.57 -10.93 -5.36
C ASP A 246 30.06 -12.22 -6.06
N SER A 247 29.28 -13.30 -5.95
CA SER A 247 29.62 -14.64 -6.42
C SER A 247 29.67 -14.80 -7.95
N ARG A 248 29.21 -13.82 -8.72
CA ARG A 248 29.25 -13.86 -10.20
C ARG A 248 30.68 -13.63 -10.69
N SER A 249 31.14 -14.42 -11.65
CA SER A 249 32.43 -14.21 -12.31
C SER A 249 32.29 -13.18 -13.44
N GLY A 250 32.86 -11.98 -13.25
CA GLY A 250 32.89 -10.90 -14.24
C GLY A 250 32.86 -9.50 -13.61
N ALA A 251 32.66 -8.51 -14.47
CA ALA A 251 32.80 -7.05 -14.30
C ALA A 251 32.09 -6.31 -13.14
N THR A 252 31.56 -6.96 -12.11
CA THR A 252 31.01 -6.30 -10.90
C THR A 252 31.87 -6.54 -9.66
N GLY A 253 33.15 -6.17 -9.75
CA GLY A 253 34.05 -6.02 -8.59
C GLY A 253 34.02 -4.58 -8.06
N PHE A 254 34.44 -4.37 -6.81
CA PHE A 254 34.67 -3.05 -6.26
C PHE A 254 36.10 -2.60 -6.52
N ASN A 255 36.28 -1.51 -7.26
CA ASN A 255 37.56 -0.89 -7.55
C ASN A 255 37.80 0.26 -6.56
N GLY A 256 38.79 0.12 -5.67
CA GLY A 256 39.03 1.07 -4.58
C GLY A 256 39.48 0.40 -3.29
N GLN A 257 39.28 1.09 -2.17
CA GLN A 257 39.69 0.62 -0.84
C GLN A 257 38.49 0.36 0.08
N LEU A 258 38.54 -0.72 0.87
CA LEU A 258 37.56 -1.01 1.93
C LEU A 258 38.22 -0.99 3.31
N ASP A 259 37.42 -0.64 4.33
CA ASP A 259 37.76 -0.75 5.74
C ASP A 259 36.49 -0.89 6.62
N ASP A 260 36.66 -1.16 7.91
CA ASP A 260 35.60 -1.06 8.93
C ASP A 260 34.32 -1.87 8.59
N ILE A 261 34.49 -3.05 7.97
CA ILE A 261 33.35 -3.89 7.56
C ILE A 261 32.80 -4.61 8.78
N ARG A 262 31.52 -4.41 9.09
CA ARG A 262 30.85 -5.06 10.23
C ARG A 262 29.52 -5.69 9.84
N LEU A 263 29.23 -6.81 10.48
CA LEU A 263 27.96 -7.54 10.38
C LEU A 263 27.40 -7.70 11.80
N TRP A 264 26.13 -7.39 12.02
CA TRP A 264 25.49 -7.41 13.32
C TRP A 264 24.17 -8.19 13.29
N LYS A 265 23.89 -8.99 14.32
CA LYS A 265 22.60 -9.67 14.58
C LYS A 265 21.58 -8.76 15.32
N ARG A 266 21.68 -7.45 15.12
CA ARG A 266 20.75 -6.43 15.60
C ARG A 266 20.78 -5.22 14.69
N ALA A 267 19.70 -4.44 14.67
CA ALA A 267 19.75 -3.08 14.17
C ALA A 267 20.55 -2.19 15.14
N LEU A 268 21.54 -1.46 14.63
CA LEU A 268 22.17 -0.36 15.34
C LEU A 268 21.20 0.81 15.48
N THR A 269 21.40 1.61 16.52
CA THR A 269 20.72 2.90 16.70
C THR A 269 21.38 3.99 15.85
N GLU A 270 20.65 5.06 15.56
CA GLU A 270 21.15 6.20 14.77
C GLU A 270 22.37 6.87 15.43
N ALA A 271 22.45 6.84 16.77
CA ALA A 271 23.61 7.31 17.53
C ALA A 271 24.85 6.41 17.36
N GLU A 272 24.69 5.08 17.37
CA GLU A 272 25.79 4.13 17.11
C GLU A 272 26.29 4.25 15.66
N ILE A 273 25.39 4.51 14.71
CA ILE A 273 25.74 4.71 13.29
C ILE A 273 26.51 6.03 13.11
N ALA A 274 26.08 7.12 13.74
CA ALA A 274 26.81 8.39 13.71
C ALA A 274 28.20 8.30 14.38
N GLN A 275 28.33 7.49 15.44
CA GLN A 275 29.62 7.18 16.07
C GLN A 275 30.54 6.42 15.10
N ALA A 276 30.06 5.36 14.46
CA ALA A 276 30.83 4.58 13.49
C ALA A 276 31.24 5.40 12.24
N ALA A 277 30.35 6.28 11.75
CA ALA A 277 30.66 7.21 10.66
C ALA A 277 31.84 8.13 11.02
N SER A 278 31.96 8.51 12.30
CA SER A 278 33.03 9.33 12.87
C SER A 278 34.32 8.55 13.20
N GLN A 279 34.50 7.33 12.66
CA GLN A 279 35.68 6.45 12.87
C GLN A 279 35.93 6.04 14.32
N MET A 280 34.93 6.17 15.20
CA MET A 280 35.02 5.66 16.57
C MET A 280 34.64 4.18 16.61
N SER A 281 35.51 3.35 17.21
CA SER A 281 35.23 1.93 17.42
C SER A 281 33.94 1.71 18.22
N PRO A 282 33.12 0.70 17.91
CA PRO A 282 31.87 0.46 18.62
C PRO A 282 32.09 0.16 20.11
N THR A 283 31.54 1.00 20.98
CA THR A 283 31.58 0.82 22.44
C THR A 283 30.68 -0.33 22.90
N ASN A 284 29.55 -0.54 22.21
CA ASN A 284 28.65 -1.66 22.45
C ASN A 284 28.79 -2.74 21.36
N ARG A 285 29.64 -3.75 21.63
CA ARG A 285 29.87 -4.91 20.74
C ARG A 285 28.78 -6.00 20.85
N GLN A 286 27.71 -5.81 21.62
CA GLN A 286 26.64 -6.81 21.73
C GLN A 286 26.01 -7.09 20.36
N GLY A 287 25.93 -8.36 19.99
CA GLY A 287 25.36 -8.78 18.71
C GLY A 287 26.24 -8.52 17.49
N LEU A 288 27.48 -8.04 17.66
CA LEU A 288 28.48 -8.01 16.60
C LEU A 288 28.78 -9.46 16.18
N LEU A 289 28.66 -9.76 14.89
CA LEU A 289 28.84 -11.09 14.33
C LEU A 289 30.20 -11.24 13.65
N ALA A 290 30.64 -10.23 12.90
CA ALA A 290 31.94 -10.19 12.25
C ALA A 290 32.42 -8.73 12.14
N GLU A 291 33.74 -8.50 12.22
CA GLU A 291 34.36 -7.18 12.07
C GLU A 291 35.73 -7.32 11.40
N TYR A 292 35.90 -6.71 10.23
CA TYR A 292 37.15 -6.70 9.46
C TYR A 292 37.69 -5.28 9.40
N LEU A 293 38.77 -5.04 10.15
CA LEU A 293 39.46 -3.75 10.26
C LEU A 293 40.71 -3.67 9.38
N PHE A 294 41.06 -4.76 8.67
CA PHE A 294 42.26 -4.89 7.81
C PHE A 294 43.59 -4.36 8.39
N GLN A 295 43.78 -4.39 9.72
CA GLN A 295 44.96 -3.89 10.44
C GLN A 295 46.19 -4.81 10.32
N GLY A 296 46.51 -5.24 9.09
CA GLY A 296 47.59 -6.18 8.77
C GLY A 296 47.17 -7.65 8.71
N GLU A 297 45.89 -7.96 8.94
CA GLU A 297 45.32 -9.31 8.86
C GLU A 297 43.92 -9.32 8.23
N LEU A 298 43.44 -10.51 7.83
CA LEU A 298 42.10 -10.74 7.27
C LEU A 298 41.17 -11.53 8.22
N ASN A 299 41.60 -11.76 9.45
CA ASN A 299 40.78 -12.36 10.49
C ASN A 299 39.67 -11.38 10.90
N ASP A 300 38.52 -11.90 11.32
CA ASP A 300 37.56 -11.05 12.03
C ASP A 300 38.06 -10.79 13.46
N SER A 301 37.72 -9.62 13.97
CA SER A 301 38.03 -9.17 15.33
C SER A 301 36.80 -9.17 16.25
N ALA A 302 35.65 -9.64 15.76
CA ALA A 302 34.43 -9.78 16.57
C ALA A 302 34.56 -10.95 17.55
N GLY A 303 35.17 -12.06 17.11
CA GLY A 303 35.52 -13.21 17.95
C GLY A 303 34.32 -14.08 18.31
N HIS A 304 34.03 -15.10 17.50
CA HIS A 304 32.91 -16.01 17.74
C HIS A 304 33.33 -17.27 18.54
N SER A 305 32.37 -17.90 19.23
CA SER A 305 32.54 -19.16 19.98
C SER A 305 32.96 -20.40 19.16
N LYS A 306 33.13 -20.26 17.85
CA LYS A 306 33.63 -21.31 16.93
C LYS A 306 34.97 -20.93 16.27
N GLY A 307 35.68 -19.92 16.79
CA GLY A 307 36.86 -19.33 16.16
C GLY A 307 36.52 -18.22 15.16
N PRO A 308 37.54 -17.56 14.58
CA PRO A 308 37.33 -16.46 13.65
C PRO A 308 36.77 -16.92 12.30
N PHE A 309 36.23 -15.96 11.55
CA PHE A 309 35.78 -16.05 10.17
C PHE A 309 36.84 -15.43 9.24
N PRO A 310 37.99 -16.10 8.99
CA PRO A 310 39.04 -15.51 8.16
C PRO A 310 38.52 -15.22 6.76
N ALA A 311 38.60 -13.97 6.34
CA ALA A 311 38.39 -13.61 4.96
C ALA A 311 39.59 -14.10 4.13
N GLN A 312 39.32 -14.77 3.01
CA GLN A 312 40.35 -15.35 2.15
C GLN A 312 40.36 -14.66 0.78
N PRO A 313 41.52 -14.44 0.17
CA PRO A 313 41.57 -14.10 -1.25
C PRO A 313 40.99 -15.24 -2.10
N LEU A 314 40.36 -14.91 -3.23
CA LEU A 314 39.65 -15.90 -4.05
C LEU A 314 40.56 -16.90 -4.77
N THR A 315 41.78 -16.46 -5.06
CA THR A 315 42.83 -17.22 -5.72
C THR A 315 44.14 -16.99 -4.97
N GLU A 316 45.04 -17.97 -4.95
CA GLU A 316 46.36 -17.84 -4.31
C GLU A 316 47.19 -16.67 -4.88
N ASN A 317 46.95 -16.30 -6.14
CA ASN A 317 47.59 -15.17 -6.83
C ASN A 317 46.81 -13.83 -6.75
N ALA A 318 45.78 -13.74 -5.89
CA ALA A 318 44.97 -12.53 -5.78
C ALA A 318 45.78 -11.37 -5.22
N THR A 319 45.72 -10.22 -5.90
CA THR A 319 46.55 -9.05 -5.61
C THR A 319 46.00 -8.21 -4.46
N VAL A 320 45.67 -8.86 -3.34
CA VAL A 320 45.25 -8.20 -2.09
C VAL A 320 46.44 -7.44 -1.52
N ARG A 321 46.46 -6.12 -1.74
CA ARG A 321 47.50 -5.24 -1.20
C ARG A 321 47.02 -4.66 0.12
N TYR A 322 47.70 -5.04 1.20
CA TYR A 322 47.64 -4.27 2.45
C TYR A 322 48.42 -2.98 2.24
N ALA A 323 47.74 -1.83 2.23
CA ALA A 323 48.44 -0.56 2.41
C ALA A 323 48.77 -0.42 3.90
N ARG A 324 50.03 -0.68 4.25
CA ARG A 324 50.51 -0.64 5.64
C ARG A 324 50.71 0.81 6.08
N HIS A 325 50.15 1.15 7.24
CA HIS A 325 50.28 2.39 8.02
C HIS A 325 51.32 3.41 7.49
N ILE A 326 50.85 4.44 6.79
CA ILE A 326 51.72 5.48 6.21
C ILE A 326 51.96 6.63 7.22
N SER A 327 51.02 6.90 8.12
CA SER A 327 51.14 7.87 9.22
C SER A 327 50.01 7.69 10.24
N ASP A 328 50.07 8.37 11.39
CA ASP A 328 49.05 8.36 12.45
C ASP A 328 47.64 8.84 11.99
N THR A 329 47.52 9.37 10.77
CA THR A 329 46.26 9.79 10.14
C THR A 329 45.80 8.90 8.97
N GLU A 330 46.52 7.82 8.65
CA GLU A 330 46.14 6.87 7.59
C GLU A 330 46.02 5.42 8.10
N LEU A 331 44.78 4.94 8.19
CA LEU A 331 44.45 3.56 8.57
C LEU A 331 44.98 2.53 7.55
N ASN A 332 45.28 1.32 8.07
CA ASN A 332 45.49 0.14 7.25
C ASN A 332 44.18 -0.23 6.54
N ARG A 333 44.28 -0.66 5.29
CA ARG A 333 43.15 -0.85 4.37
C ARG A 333 43.45 -1.91 3.34
N ILE A 334 42.41 -2.53 2.79
CA ILE A 334 42.54 -3.43 1.64
C ILE A 334 42.31 -2.67 0.33
N ASP A 335 43.27 -2.76 -0.59
CA ASP A 335 43.20 -2.18 -1.93
C ASP A 335 42.84 -3.24 -2.98
N PHE A 336 41.79 -2.95 -3.76
CA PHE A 336 41.26 -3.78 -4.82
C PHE A 336 41.55 -3.15 -6.19
N ALA A 337 42.80 -3.30 -6.64
CA ALA A 337 43.28 -2.79 -7.93
C ALA A 337 42.72 -3.58 -9.14
N PRO A 338 42.58 -2.96 -10.34
CA PRO A 338 41.92 -3.55 -11.52
C PRO A 338 42.71 -4.68 -12.25
N THR A 339 43.53 -5.46 -11.54
CA THR A 339 44.38 -6.52 -12.13
C THR A 339 43.62 -7.84 -12.38
N GLY A 340 42.79 -7.85 -13.43
CA GLY A 340 42.23 -9.06 -14.04
C GLY A 340 41.04 -9.69 -13.29
N GLU A 341 39.87 -9.71 -13.95
CA GLU A 341 38.54 -10.06 -13.38
C GLU A 341 38.45 -11.31 -12.47
N LYS A 342 39.35 -12.28 -12.64
CA LYS A 342 39.28 -13.60 -11.98
C LYS A 342 39.89 -13.66 -10.59
N THR A 343 40.64 -12.65 -10.14
CA THR A 343 41.38 -12.70 -8.86
C THR A 343 40.88 -11.69 -7.80
N HIS A 344 39.90 -10.87 -8.17
CA HIS A 344 39.44 -9.70 -7.43
C HIS A 344 38.52 -10.04 -6.25
N GLY A 345 38.70 -9.46 -5.06
CA GLY A 345 37.80 -9.61 -3.90
C GLY A 345 38.26 -10.62 -2.83
N LEU A 346 37.53 -10.64 -1.70
CA LEU A 346 37.68 -11.64 -0.63
C LEU A 346 36.41 -12.51 -0.52
N ARG A 347 36.55 -13.71 0.06
CA ARG A 347 35.46 -14.61 0.46
C ARG A 347 35.51 -14.94 1.95
N ILE A 348 34.34 -15.05 2.57
CA ILE A 348 34.12 -15.49 3.95
C ILE A 348 33.21 -16.73 3.89
N PRO A 349 33.55 -17.86 4.53
CA PRO A 349 32.67 -19.05 4.53
C PRO A 349 31.29 -18.75 5.15
N LEU A 350 30.21 -19.07 4.43
CA LEU A 350 28.83 -18.94 4.94
C LEU A 350 28.50 -20.07 5.93
N ASN A 351 28.74 -19.81 7.21
CA ASN A 351 28.24 -20.62 8.32
C ASN A 351 26.78 -20.27 8.70
N ASP A 352 26.14 -21.12 9.49
CA ASP A 352 24.75 -20.99 9.95
C ASP A 352 24.40 -19.57 10.47
N SER A 353 25.32 -18.95 11.23
CA SER A 353 25.09 -17.62 11.83
C SER A 353 25.11 -16.47 10.83
N LEU A 354 25.88 -16.58 9.74
CA LEU A 354 25.84 -15.63 8.63
C LEU A 354 24.67 -15.94 7.69
N ARG A 355 24.34 -17.22 7.50
CA ARG A 355 23.19 -17.64 6.69
C ARG A 355 21.88 -17.12 7.24
N ASP A 356 21.67 -17.18 8.54
CA ASP A 356 20.41 -16.74 9.16
C ASP A 356 20.31 -15.22 9.42
N LEU A 357 21.27 -14.42 8.97
CA LEU A 357 21.29 -12.95 9.17
C LEU A 357 19.99 -12.29 8.70
N THR A 358 19.47 -12.72 7.55
CA THR A 358 18.22 -12.22 6.95
C THR A 358 16.96 -12.60 7.73
N ARG A 359 16.98 -13.61 8.61
CA ARG A 359 15.82 -14.03 9.42
C ARG A 359 15.57 -13.12 10.63
N GLY A 360 16.58 -12.36 11.07
CA GLY A 360 16.51 -11.51 12.25
C GLY A 360 16.59 -10.02 11.93
N ASP A 361 16.63 -9.20 12.98
CA ASP A 361 17.11 -7.82 12.89
C ASP A 361 18.62 -7.84 12.66
N PHE A 362 19.13 -6.95 11.82
CA PHE A 362 20.55 -6.90 11.49
C PHE A 362 21.04 -5.50 11.15
N THR A 363 22.37 -5.37 11.12
CA THR A 363 23.07 -4.25 10.49
C THR A 363 24.21 -4.81 9.64
N ILE A 364 24.38 -4.27 8.44
CA ILE A 364 25.58 -4.48 7.62
C ILE A 364 26.18 -3.11 7.30
N GLU A 365 27.49 -2.98 7.39
CA GLU A 365 28.20 -1.73 7.12
C GLU A 365 29.58 -1.97 6.50
N ALA A 366 30.04 -0.98 5.74
CA ALA A 366 31.39 -0.91 5.21
C ALA A 366 31.82 0.56 5.11
N ARG A 367 33.09 0.83 5.38
CA ARG A 367 33.75 2.03 4.88
C ARG A 367 34.37 1.75 3.53
N PHE A 368 34.31 2.73 2.63
CA PHE A 368 34.84 2.59 1.29
C PHE A 368 35.45 3.90 0.80
N MET A 369 36.40 3.80 -0.11
CA MET A 369 36.98 4.91 -0.87
C MET A 369 37.12 4.49 -2.32
N THR A 370 36.60 5.28 -3.25
CA THR A 370 36.70 4.99 -4.69
C THR A 370 36.62 6.25 -5.56
N THR A 371 37.10 6.14 -6.79
CA THR A 371 36.83 7.06 -7.91
C THR A 371 36.13 6.36 -9.08
N ASP A 372 35.83 5.06 -8.94
CA ASP A 372 35.18 4.23 -9.95
C ASP A 372 33.67 4.52 -9.97
N LYS A 373 33.16 4.90 -11.14
CA LYS A 373 31.76 5.32 -11.35
C LYS A 373 30.82 4.18 -11.78
N GLY A 374 31.35 2.97 -11.89
CA GLY A 374 30.60 1.77 -12.26
C GLY A 374 29.77 1.19 -11.11
N ARG A 375 29.13 0.05 -11.35
CA ARG A 375 28.48 -0.72 -10.29
C ARG A 375 29.52 -1.55 -9.54
N ASN A 376 29.69 -1.23 -8.25
CA ASN A 376 30.71 -1.81 -7.39
C ASN A 376 30.04 -2.48 -6.18
N ILE A 377 30.36 -3.74 -5.86
CA ILE A 377 29.77 -4.46 -4.71
C ILE A 377 30.70 -4.35 -3.50
N LEU A 378 30.25 -3.72 -2.41
CA LEU A 378 31.03 -3.66 -1.16
C LEU A 378 30.97 -5.00 -0.44
N LEU A 379 29.74 -5.54 -0.30
CA LEU A 379 29.40 -6.77 0.41
C LEU A 379 28.35 -7.52 -0.40
N GLY A 380 28.45 -8.83 -0.57
CA GLY A 380 27.36 -9.58 -1.22
C GLY A 380 27.57 -11.07 -1.44
N ASN A 381 26.52 -11.75 -1.88
CA ASN A 381 26.56 -13.16 -2.29
C ASN A 381 25.67 -13.50 -3.51
N TYR A 382 25.07 -12.49 -4.15
CA TYR A 382 24.10 -12.67 -5.23
C TYR A 382 24.64 -13.47 -6.43
N ASP A 383 24.09 -14.67 -6.63
CA ASP A 383 24.30 -15.53 -7.81
C ASP A 383 23.09 -15.55 -8.78
N GLY A 384 21.99 -14.88 -8.39
CA GLY A 384 20.70 -14.88 -9.11
C GLY A 384 19.83 -16.12 -8.91
N LYS A 385 20.19 -17.04 -8.00
CA LYS A 385 19.44 -18.29 -7.74
C LYS A 385 19.22 -18.58 -6.26
N ALA A 386 20.04 -18.03 -5.38
CA ALA A 386 20.02 -18.29 -3.95
C ALA A 386 19.56 -17.05 -3.15
N GLY A 387 19.33 -17.26 -1.85
CA GLY A 387 19.03 -16.16 -0.93
C GLY A 387 20.21 -15.20 -0.86
N ALA A 388 20.02 -13.92 -1.19
CA ALA A 388 21.09 -12.95 -1.25
C ALA A 388 20.80 -11.65 -0.50
N LEU A 389 21.88 -11.05 -0.01
CA LEU A 389 21.95 -9.73 0.59
C LEU A 389 23.20 -9.04 0.06
N ASN A 390 23.03 -7.91 -0.65
CA ASN A 390 24.12 -7.12 -1.18
C ASN A 390 24.07 -5.67 -0.64
N LEU A 391 25.24 -5.09 -0.40
CA LEU A 391 25.47 -3.66 -0.18
C LEU A 391 26.35 -3.13 -1.33
N GLU A 392 25.83 -2.19 -2.12
CA GLU A 392 26.38 -1.82 -3.42
C GLU A 392 26.53 -0.30 -3.57
N LEU A 393 27.59 0.11 -4.29
CA LEU A 393 27.57 1.33 -5.08
C LEU A 393 27.00 0.98 -6.46
N HIS A 394 26.15 1.84 -6.99
CA HIS A 394 25.42 1.63 -8.23
C HIS A 394 25.53 2.87 -9.11
N GLU A 395 25.45 2.63 -10.42
CA GLU A 395 25.47 3.63 -11.50
C GLU A 395 24.72 4.93 -11.14
N GLY A 396 25.27 6.07 -11.54
CA GLY A 396 24.67 7.38 -11.27
C GLY A 396 24.70 7.72 -9.77
N ASN A 397 25.90 7.67 -9.17
CA ASN A 397 26.20 8.06 -7.79
C ASN A 397 25.15 7.56 -6.78
N SER A 398 24.73 6.32 -6.95
CA SER A 398 23.67 5.71 -6.16
C SER A 398 24.26 4.70 -5.20
N VAL A 399 23.73 4.65 -3.97
CA VAL A 399 24.02 3.58 -3.01
C VAL A 399 22.79 2.70 -2.86
N ARG A 400 22.99 1.41 -2.57
CA ARG A 400 21.92 0.42 -2.60
C ARG A 400 22.13 -0.68 -1.56
N VAL A 401 21.04 -1.09 -0.93
CA VAL A 401 20.94 -2.39 -0.27
C VAL A 401 19.87 -3.23 -0.99
N TYR A 402 20.21 -4.49 -1.28
CA TYR A 402 19.39 -5.36 -2.12
C TYR A 402 19.26 -6.76 -1.52
N PHE A 403 18.05 -7.28 -1.50
CA PHE A 403 17.69 -8.59 -0.99
C PHE A 403 17.00 -9.39 -2.07
N GLN A 404 17.43 -10.64 -2.27
CA GLN A 404 16.82 -11.57 -3.20
C GLN A 404 16.44 -12.87 -2.47
N PRO A 405 15.17 -13.29 -2.45
CA PRO A 405 14.77 -14.62 -1.98
C PRO A 405 15.20 -15.72 -2.98
N PRO A 406 15.38 -16.98 -2.53
CA PRO A 406 15.71 -18.11 -3.43
C PRO A 406 14.66 -18.37 -4.53
N ASP A 407 13.38 -18.10 -4.25
CA ASP A 407 12.29 -18.17 -5.23
C ASP A 407 11.48 -16.86 -5.16
N PRO A 408 11.72 -15.87 -6.04
CA PRO A 408 11.05 -14.55 -5.99
C PRO A 408 9.60 -14.55 -6.47
N LYS A 409 8.95 -15.71 -6.63
CA LYS A 409 7.54 -15.78 -7.00
C LYS A 409 6.70 -14.94 -6.05
N ASN A 410 5.97 -14.00 -6.64
CA ASN A 410 5.05 -13.09 -5.97
C ASN A 410 3.74 -13.82 -5.55
N ALA A 411 3.89 -14.97 -4.89
CA ALA A 411 2.77 -15.71 -4.30
C ALA A 411 2.07 -14.83 -3.25
N GLY A 412 0.73 -14.89 -3.21
CA GLY A 412 -0.08 -14.06 -2.31
C GLY A 412 -0.27 -12.60 -2.75
N ALA A 413 0.10 -12.19 -3.97
CA ALA A 413 -0.20 -10.84 -4.47
C ALA A 413 -1.70 -10.48 -4.35
N LEU A 414 -2.59 -11.36 -4.79
CA LEU A 414 -4.05 -11.15 -4.75
C LEU A 414 -4.64 -11.16 -3.33
N GLU A 415 -3.99 -11.83 -2.39
CA GLU A 415 -4.36 -11.78 -0.97
C GLU A 415 -3.98 -10.42 -0.36
N ARG A 416 -2.78 -9.92 -0.69
CA ARG A 416 -2.29 -8.60 -0.25
C ARG A 416 -3.11 -7.44 -0.81
N GLU A 417 -3.74 -7.61 -1.98
CA GLU A 417 -4.75 -6.66 -2.49
C GLU A 417 -5.99 -6.60 -1.56
N GLY A 418 -6.48 -7.75 -1.07
CA GLY A 418 -7.59 -7.79 -0.10
C GLY A 418 -7.23 -7.26 1.30
N ILE A 419 -5.95 -7.34 1.67
CA ILE A 419 -5.39 -6.69 2.88
C ILE A 419 -5.28 -5.17 2.66
N ARG A 420 -4.86 -4.73 1.47
CA ARG A 420 -4.80 -3.31 1.08
C ARG A 420 -6.18 -2.66 1.14
N ASP A 421 -7.18 -3.28 0.51
CA ASP A 421 -8.56 -2.80 0.56
C ASP A 421 -9.13 -2.84 2.01
N GLN A 422 -8.65 -3.75 2.87
CA GLN A 422 -8.97 -3.73 4.31
C GLN A 422 -8.39 -2.50 5.03
N GLN A 423 -7.13 -2.13 4.73
CA GLN A 423 -6.48 -0.96 5.32
C GLN A 423 -7.17 0.34 4.90
N ILE A 424 -7.53 0.46 3.62
CA ILE A 424 -8.33 1.58 3.07
C ILE A 424 -9.65 1.71 3.82
N ALA A 425 -10.40 0.60 3.97
CA ALA A 425 -11.68 0.62 4.68
C ALA A 425 -11.54 0.98 6.17
N ALA A 426 -10.47 0.51 6.83
CA ALA A 426 -10.18 0.84 8.22
C ALA A 426 -9.84 2.32 8.41
N LYS A 427 -9.03 2.92 7.52
CA LYS A 427 -8.72 4.36 7.56
C LYS A 427 -9.94 5.21 7.19
N ALA A 428 -10.76 4.80 6.22
CA ALA A 428 -12.01 5.49 5.91
C ALA A 428 -12.98 5.47 7.11
N ALA A 429 -13.08 4.34 7.80
CA ALA A 429 -13.83 4.22 9.06
C ALA A 429 -13.25 5.08 10.20
N GLN A 430 -11.93 5.26 10.26
CA GLN A 430 -11.27 6.18 11.20
C GLN A 430 -11.65 7.64 10.90
N ILE A 431 -11.44 8.10 9.66
CA ILE A 431 -11.76 9.46 9.20
C ILE A 431 -13.25 9.79 9.45
N LEU A 432 -14.15 8.85 9.19
CA LEU A 432 -15.59 9.03 9.46
C LEU A 432 -15.90 9.26 10.95
N ARG A 433 -15.09 8.76 11.89
CA ARG A 433 -15.27 8.98 13.34
C ARG A 433 -14.57 10.24 13.85
N GLU A 434 -13.41 10.58 13.29
CA GLU A 434 -12.49 11.56 13.86
C GLU A 434 -12.50 12.93 13.15
N GLU A 435 -12.87 12.98 11.86
CA GLU A 435 -12.49 14.11 10.99
C GLU A 435 -13.66 14.93 10.41
N ASP A 436 -14.92 14.55 10.66
CA ASP A 436 -16.13 15.20 10.10
C ASP A 436 -16.12 15.53 8.57
N PRO A 437 -15.79 14.57 7.68
CA PRO A 437 -15.76 14.84 6.24
C PRO A 437 -17.12 15.26 5.69
N THR A 438 -17.15 16.26 4.80
CA THR A 438 -18.30 16.62 3.97
C THR A 438 -18.42 15.71 2.76
N ALA A 439 -17.28 15.36 2.14
CA ALA A 439 -17.23 14.41 1.03
C ALA A 439 -16.03 13.46 1.14
N LEU A 440 -16.27 12.17 0.92
CA LEU A 440 -15.28 11.10 1.03
C LEU A 440 -15.24 10.29 -0.28
N PHE A 441 -14.05 10.08 -0.84
CA PHE A 441 -13.82 9.14 -1.95
C PHE A 441 -12.98 7.97 -1.46
N VAL A 442 -13.51 6.75 -1.62
CA VAL A 442 -12.87 5.49 -1.20
C VAL A 442 -12.77 4.58 -2.41
N TYR A 443 -11.57 4.12 -2.74
CA TYR A 443 -11.30 3.30 -3.92
C TYR A 443 -10.74 1.94 -3.52
N PHE A 444 -11.30 0.89 -4.12
CA PHE A 444 -10.90 -0.51 -3.91
C PHE A 444 -10.47 -1.13 -5.25
N HIS A 445 -9.42 -1.97 -5.20
CA HIS A 445 -8.68 -2.41 -6.39
C HIS A 445 -8.56 -3.94 -6.51
N GLN A 446 -8.94 -4.73 -5.49
CA GLN A 446 -8.74 -6.19 -5.52
C GLN A 446 -9.43 -6.85 -6.72
N THR A 447 -10.57 -6.33 -7.17
CA THR A 447 -11.31 -6.80 -8.35
C THR A 447 -10.51 -6.66 -9.64
N ASP A 448 -9.97 -5.48 -9.94
CA ASP A 448 -9.15 -5.25 -11.13
C ASP A 448 -7.86 -6.08 -11.12
N ALA A 449 -7.12 -6.04 -10.01
CA ALA A 449 -5.91 -6.84 -9.83
C ALA A 449 -6.15 -8.33 -10.09
N THR A 450 -7.28 -8.86 -9.60
CA THR A 450 -7.68 -10.26 -9.82
C THR A 450 -8.10 -10.51 -11.26
N GLY A 451 -8.83 -9.57 -11.88
CA GLY A 451 -9.20 -9.61 -13.28
C GLY A 451 -8.00 -9.69 -14.22
N HIS A 452 -6.99 -8.85 -13.99
CA HIS A 452 -5.72 -8.89 -14.71
C HIS A 452 -4.87 -10.12 -14.41
N ALA A 453 -4.86 -10.62 -13.18
CA ALA A 453 -4.05 -11.77 -12.78
C ALA A 453 -4.57 -13.11 -13.30
N ILE A 454 -5.89 -13.31 -13.32
CA ILE A 454 -6.50 -14.62 -13.64
C ILE A 454 -7.79 -14.53 -14.47
N GLY A 455 -8.64 -13.52 -14.27
CA GLY A 455 -9.67 -13.19 -15.26
C GLY A 455 -10.90 -12.44 -14.75
N PHE A 456 -11.34 -11.45 -15.52
CA PHE A 456 -12.61 -10.73 -15.35
C PHE A 456 -13.77 -11.61 -15.84
N SER A 457 -14.34 -12.43 -14.96
CA SER A 457 -15.49 -13.28 -15.29
C SER A 457 -16.24 -13.73 -14.04
N PRO A 458 -17.59 -13.82 -14.07
CA PRO A 458 -18.36 -14.50 -13.03
C PRO A 458 -17.96 -15.98 -12.83
N GLU A 459 -17.30 -16.60 -13.81
CA GLU A 459 -16.82 -17.99 -13.72
C GLU A 459 -15.42 -18.16 -13.11
N VAL A 460 -14.78 -17.06 -12.67
CA VAL A 460 -13.50 -17.10 -11.92
C VAL A 460 -13.82 -16.93 -10.42
N PRO A 461 -13.73 -17.99 -9.59
CA PRO A 461 -14.15 -17.95 -8.18
C PRO A 461 -13.42 -16.88 -7.36
N GLU A 462 -12.14 -16.64 -7.63
CA GLU A 462 -11.32 -15.64 -6.95
C GLU A 462 -11.74 -14.20 -7.29
N TYR A 463 -12.17 -13.95 -8.53
CA TYR A 463 -12.69 -12.64 -8.95
C TYR A 463 -14.03 -12.35 -8.31
N VAL A 464 -14.94 -13.35 -8.28
CA VAL A 464 -16.17 -13.28 -7.48
C VAL A 464 -15.84 -13.07 -6.00
N LYS A 465 -14.78 -13.73 -5.48
CA LYS A 465 -14.38 -13.57 -4.09
C LYS A 465 -13.81 -12.18 -3.76
N ALA A 466 -13.12 -11.54 -4.70
CA ALA A 466 -12.69 -10.16 -4.57
C ALA A 466 -13.90 -9.21 -4.38
N ILE A 467 -14.98 -9.41 -5.13
CA ILE A 467 -16.23 -8.64 -4.97
C ILE A 467 -16.83 -8.85 -3.58
N GLU A 468 -16.92 -10.10 -3.10
CA GLU A 468 -17.41 -10.40 -1.73
C GLU A 468 -16.53 -9.76 -0.64
N ASN A 469 -15.21 -9.69 -0.85
CA ASN A 469 -14.30 -9.04 0.09
C ASN A 469 -14.55 -7.53 0.14
N ILE A 470 -14.74 -6.88 -1.02
CA ILE A 470 -15.04 -5.46 -1.13
C ILE A 470 -16.42 -5.14 -0.51
N ASP A 471 -17.43 -6.00 -0.64
CA ASP A 471 -18.71 -5.85 0.09
C ASP A 471 -18.49 -5.73 1.61
N ALA A 472 -17.69 -6.63 2.18
CA ALA A 472 -17.33 -6.57 3.60
C ALA A 472 -16.52 -5.32 3.97
N ARG A 473 -15.75 -4.75 3.03
CA ARG A 473 -15.02 -3.48 3.22
C ARG A 473 -15.98 -2.30 3.22
N VAL A 474 -16.92 -2.23 2.27
CA VAL A 474 -17.98 -1.23 2.23
C VAL A 474 -18.86 -1.28 3.48
N ASN A 475 -19.22 -2.48 3.97
CA ASN A 475 -19.93 -2.66 5.24
C ASN A 475 -19.20 -2.01 6.42
N THR A 476 -17.87 -2.10 6.45
CA THR A 476 -17.04 -1.49 7.51
C THR A 476 -17.12 0.04 7.46
N VAL A 477 -17.03 0.63 6.26
CA VAL A 477 -17.15 2.08 6.06
C VAL A 477 -18.57 2.57 6.41
N LEU A 478 -19.61 1.89 5.96
CA LEU A 478 -21.00 2.27 6.21
C LEU A 478 -21.38 2.16 7.70
N LYS A 479 -20.89 1.13 8.43
CA LYS A 479 -21.09 1.04 9.88
C LYS A 479 -20.39 2.17 10.64
N ALA A 480 -19.22 2.61 10.19
CA ALA A 480 -18.55 3.76 10.76
C ALA A 480 -19.33 5.06 10.49
N MET A 481 -19.88 5.23 9.28
CA MET A 481 -20.75 6.36 8.94
C MET A 481 -22.02 6.38 9.81
N GLN A 482 -22.70 5.24 9.92
CA GLN A 482 -23.94 5.10 10.69
C GLN A 482 -23.76 5.23 12.21
N SER A 483 -22.53 5.05 12.73
CA SER A 483 -22.22 5.24 14.16
C SER A 483 -21.69 6.64 14.51
N ARG A 484 -21.67 7.57 13.55
CA ARG A 484 -21.31 8.98 13.80
C ARG A 484 -22.30 9.63 14.79
N PRO A 485 -21.83 10.39 15.80
CA PRO A 485 -22.72 11.01 16.79
C PRO A 485 -23.84 11.89 16.21
N ASN A 486 -23.58 12.54 15.08
CA ASN A 486 -24.52 13.43 14.39
C ASN A 486 -25.22 12.78 13.17
N TYR A 487 -25.08 11.47 12.96
CA TYR A 487 -25.66 10.75 11.82
C TYR A 487 -27.18 10.95 11.67
N ALA A 488 -27.91 11.22 12.75
CA ALA A 488 -29.34 11.50 12.71
C ALA A 488 -29.70 12.77 11.92
N ASN A 489 -28.82 13.78 11.89
CA ASN A 489 -29.02 15.06 11.20
C ASN A 489 -28.31 15.11 9.83
N GLU A 490 -27.56 14.07 9.48
CA GLU A 490 -26.74 13.98 8.27
C GLU A 490 -27.47 13.23 7.17
N ASP A 491 -27.62 13.88 6.02
CA ASP A 491 -28.14 13.25 4.81
C ASP A 491 -26.96 12.78 3.95
N TRP A 492 -26.52 11.55 4.24
CA TRP A 492 -25.46 10.87 3.50
C TRP A 492 -26.00 10.26 2.21
N LEU A 493 -25.45 10.70 1.08
CA LEU A 493 -25.57 10.00 -0.19
C LEU A 493 -24.34 9.12 -0.43
N THR A 494 -24.55 7.81 -0.49
CA THR A 494 -23.54 6.82 -0.90
C THR A 494 -23.73 6.52 -2.39
N ILE A 495 -22.71 6.77 -3.21
CA ILE A 495 -22.67 6.39 -4.62
C ILE A 495 -21.63 5.29 -4.80
N VAL A 496 -22.02 4.13 -5.34
CA VAL A 496 -21.08 3.03 -5.66
C VAL A 496 -21.01 2.85 -7.17
N CYS A 497 -19.80 2.83 -7.72
CA CYS A 497 -19.54 2.74 -9.14
C CYS A 497 -18.22 2.01 -9.44
N THR A 498 -18.02 1.72 -10.73
CA THR A 498 -16.79 1.16 -11.30
C THR A 498 -16.52 1.88 -12.61
N ASP A 499 -15.27 2.14 -12.94
CA ASP A 499 -14.82 2.86 -14.12
C ASP A 499 -14.76 1.99 -15.39
N HIS A 500 -14.60 0.67 -15.24
CA HIS A 500 -14.78 -0.31 -16.29
C HIS A 500 -15.23 -1.69 -15.79
N GLY A 501 -15.64 -2.55 -16.73
CA GLY A 501 -15.68 -4.00 -16.54
C GLY A 501 -14.38 -4.66 -17.03
N GLY A 502 -14.47 -5.85 -17.64
CA GLY A 502 -13.30 -6.54 -18.19
C GLY A 502 -13.63 -7.82 -18.96
N LEU A 503 -12.77 -8.23 -19.88
CA LEU A 503 -12.90 -9.49 -20.62
C LEU A 503 -11.57 -10.25 -20.69
N LYS A 504 -11.60 -11.54 -20.34
CA LYS A 504 -10.40 -12.35 -20.11
C LYS A 504 -9.53 -11.66 -19.07
N ARG A 505 -8.33 -11.17 -19.42
CA ARG A 505 -7.37 -10.53 -18.49
C ARG A 505 -7.04 -9.08 -18.87
N SER A 506 -7.91 -8.45 -19.66
CA SER A 506 -7.76 -7.06 -20.11
C SER A 506 -9.10 -6.35 -20.10
N HIS A 507 -9.04 -5.03 -19.94
CA HIS A 507 -10.15 -4.12 -20.09
C HIS A 507 -9.88 -3.11 -21.21
N SER A 508 -8.84 -3.25 -22.04
CA SER A 508 -8.54 -2.33 -23.17
C SER A 508 -9.26 -2.71 -24.47
N ASN A 509 -9.37 -1.77 -25.41
CA ASN A 509 -10.15 -1.86 -26.66
C ASN A 509 -11.65 -2.16 -26.44
N GLY A 510 -12.21 -1.76 -25.30
CA GLY A 510 -13.53 -2.17 -24.83
C GLY A 510 -14.72 -1.43 -25.44
N LEU A 511 -14.50 -0.46 -26.34
CA LEU A 511 -15.52 0.42 -26.94
C LEU A 511 -16.78 -0.30 -27.46
N LYS A 512 -16.64 -1.55 -27.91
CA LYS A 512 -17.71 -2.40 -28.46
C LYS A 512 -17.86 -3.74 -27.71
N VAL A 513 -17.26 -3.89 -26.53
CA VAL A 513 -17.28 -5.11 -25.72
C VAL A 513 -18.18 -4.88 -24.52
N PRO A 514 -19.40 -5.45 -24.47
CA PRO A 514 -20.36 -5.21 -23.39
C PRO A 514 -19.79 -5.51 -21.99
N GLU A 515 -18.97 -6.55 -21.86
CA GLU A 515 -18.33 -6.97 -20.61
C GLU A 515 -17.33 -5.94 -20.07
N ILE A 516 -16.83 -5.04 -20.92
CA ILE A 516 -15.93 -3.94 -20.54
C ILE A 516 -16.70 -2.63 -20.40
N ARG A 517 -17.63 -2.35 -21.33
CA ARG A 517 -18.34 -1.07 -21.44
C ARG A 517 -19.51 -0.90 -20.47
N ARG A 518 -20.17 -2.00 -20.11
CA ARG A 518 -21.34 -1.99 -19.23
C ARG A 518 -20.89 -2.08 -17.78
N VAL A 519 -21.29 -1.09 -16.99
CA VAL A 519 -20.95 -0.93 -15.58
C VAL A 519 -22.22 -0.70 -14.77
N PHE A 520 -22.12 -0.79 -13.45
CA PHE A 520 -23.24 -0.55 -12.55
C PHE A 520 -23.12 0.81 -11.87
N LEU A 521 -24.26 1.32 -11.39
CA LEU A 521 -24.33 2.49 -10.53
C LEU A 521 -25.38 2.24 -9.44
N ILE A 522 -24.97 2.40 -8.18
CA ILE A 522 -25.85 2.38 -7.01
C ILE A 522 -25.83 3.80 -6.40
N VAL A 523 -27.01 4.35 -6.10
CA VAL A 523 -27.18 5.62 -5.38
C VAL A 523 -28.08 5.33 -4.18
N HIS A 524 -27.55 5.41 -2.96
CA HIS A 524 -28.24 5.04 -1.72
C HIS A 524 -28.14 6.16 -0.69
N GLY A 525 -29.22 6.42 0.04
CA GLY A 525 -29.29 7.45 1.08
C GLY A 525 -30.71 8.00 1.24
N PRO A 526 -30.98 8.86 2.24
CA PRO A 526 -32.29 9.47 2.45
C PRO A 526 -32.82 10.27 1.26
N SER A 527 -31.94 10.91 0.48
CA SER A 527 -32.29 11.63 -0.76
C SER A 527 -32.32 10.76 -2.04
N ALA A 528 -32.07 9.44 -1.96
CA ALA A 528 -32.08 8.55 -3.12
C ALA A 528 -33.49 7.99 -3.38
N GLN A 529 -33.87 7.88 -4.66
CA GLN A 529 -35.16 7.31 -5.07
C GLN A 529 -35.06 5.78 -5.21
N PRO A 530 -35.71 4.97 -4.35
CA PRO A 530 -35.53 3.52 -4.37
C PRO A 530 -36.10 2.87 -5.66
N GLY A 531 -35.31 2.00 -6.30
CA GLY A 531 -35.71 1.25 -7.49
C GLY A 531 -34.80 1.45 -8.72
N PRO A 532 -35.26 1.13 -9.93
CA PRO A 532 -34.43 1.24 -11.14
C PRO A 532 -34.21 2.71 -11.53
N ILE A 533 -32.96 3.08 -11.85
CA ILE A 533 -32.66 4.40 -12.42
C ILE A 533 -33.29 4.46 -13.84
N PRO A 534 -34.30 5.32 -14.09
CA PRO A 534 -35.18 5.18 -15.26
C PRO A 534 -34.61 5.74 -16.57
N LYS A 535 -33.47 6.44 -16.51
CA LYS A 535 -32.79 7.03 -17.66
C LYS A 535 -31.40 6.41 -17.79
N GLN A 536 -30.90 6.26 -19.01
CA GLN A 536 -29.54 5.80 -19.27
C GLN A 536 -28.54 6.65 -18.46
N ALA A 537 -27.78 5.97 -17.60
CA ALA A 537 -26.76 6.55 -16.73
C ALA A 537 -25.34 6.33 -17.29
N TYR A 538 -24.42 7.20 -16.88
CA TYR A 538 -23.05 7.27 -17.37
C TYR A 538 -22.07 7.60 -16.23
N LEU A 539 -20.78 7.31 -16.39
CA LEU A 539 -19.77 7.62 -15.36
C LEU A 539 -19.75 9.09 -14.92
N VAL A 540 -19.89 10.01 -15.87
CA VAL A 540 -19.95 11.45 -15.59
C VAL A 540 -21.10 11.85 -14.67
N ASP A 541 -22.18 11.05 -14.63
CA ASP A 541 -23.35 11.32 -13.77
C ASP A 541 -23.01 11.16 -12.28
N VAL A 542 -21.90 10.51 -11.90
CA VAL A 542 -21.46 10.37 -10.50
C VAL A 542 -21.18 11.74 -9.87
N THR A 543 -20.31 12.55 -10.48
CA THR A 543 -20.03 13.92 -10.00
C THR A 543 -21.25 14.84 -10.12
N GLY A 544 -22.05 14.69 -11.19
CA GLY A 544 -23.29 15.46 -11.35
C GLY A 544 -24.29 15.21 -10.22
N THR A 545 -24.47 13.94 -9.85
CA THR A 545 -25.35 13.49 -8.75
C THR A 545 -24.83 13.96 -7.39
N ALA A 546 -23.54 13.76 -7.11
CA ALA A 546 -22.91 14.16 -5.85
C ALA A 546 -23.00 15.69 -5.61
N LEU A 547 -22.71 16.51 -6.63
CA LEU A 547 -22.81 17.97 -6.54
C LEU A 547 -24.26 18.45 -6.41
N THR A 548 -25.21 17.81 -7.10
CA THR A 548 -26.64 18.14 -6.97
C THR A 548 -27.15 17.87 -5.55
N HIS A 549 -26.74 16.76 -4.92
CA HIS A 549 -27.08 16.46 -3.53
C HIS A 549 -26.49 17.47 -2.54
N LEU A 550 -25.21 17.82 -2.69
CA LEU A 550 -24.51 18.71 -1.76
C LEU A 550 -24.91 20.18 -1.87
N LEU A 551 -25.32 20.64 -3.07
CA LEU A 551 -25.51 22.06 -3.38
C LEU A 551 -26.95 22.40 -3.78
N GLY A 552 -27.82 21.41 -4.01
CA GLY A 552 -29.16 21.57 -4.61
C GLY A 552 -29.12 21.91 -6.10
N LYS A 553 -28.28 22.88 -6.49
CA LYS A 553 -28.11 23.34 -7.87
C LYS A 553 -26.64 23.38 -8.28
N VAL A 554 -26.35 22.71 -9.40
CA VAL A 554 -25.03 22.72 -10.05
C VAL A 554 -24.88 24.01 -10.89
N ASP A 555 -23.72 24.67 -10.82
CA ASP A 555 -23.42 25.86 -11.64
C ASP A 555 -23.35 25.48 -13.13
N PRO A 556 -24.23 26.03 -14.01
CA PRO A 556 -24.19 25.74 -15.44
C PRO A 556 -22.84 26.09 -16.11
N LYS A 557 -22.07 27.04 -15.56
CA LYS A 557 -20.74 27.40 -16.07
C LYS A 557 -19.72 26.26 -15.97
N TRP A 558 -19.98 25.26 -15.11
CA TRP A 558 -19.15 24.06 -15.01
C TRP A 558 -19.23 23.15 -16.24
N GLN A 559 -20.27 23.31 -17.07
CA GLN A 559 -20.46 22.57 -18.31
C GLN A 559 -20.28 21.05 -18.13
N LEU A 560 -20.81 20.50 -17.03
CA LEU A 560 -20.80 19.06 -16.78
C LEU A 560 -21.50 18.34 -17.93
N ASP A 561 -20.95 17.19 -18.33
CA ASP A 561 -21.66 16.25 -19.22
C ASP A 561 -22.60 15.34 -18.43
N GLY A 562 -22.28 15.12 -17.15
CA GLY A 562 -23.10 14.36 -16.23
C GLY A 562 -24.26 15.14 -15.63
N LYS A 563 -25.35 14.44 -15.38
CA LYS A 563 -26.57 14.93 -14.72
C LYS A 563 -26.78 14.20 -13.38
N ALA A 564 -27.70 14.71 -12.56
CA ALA A 564 -28.18 13.95 -11.41
C ALA A 564 -29.00 12.72 -11.86
N VAL A 565 -28.76 11.57 -11.25
CA VAL A 565 -29.52 10.33 -11.45
C VAL A 565 -29.79 9.66 -10.09
N GLY A 566 -30.94 8.99 -9.96
CA GLY A 566 -31.27 8.22 -8.75
C GLY A 566 -31.57 9.03 -7.48
N LEU A 567 -31.73 10.35 -7.59
CA LEU A 567 -32.24 11.20 -6.50
C LEU A 567 -33.76 11.31 -6.59
N GLU A 568 -34.42 11.50 -5.44
CA GLU A 568 -35.83 11.90 -5.43
C GLU A 568 -36.01 13.29 -6.09
N PRO A 569 -37.14 13.54 -6.77
CA PRO A 569 -37.46 14.88 -7.27
C PRO A 569 -37.51 15.90 -6.12
N GLN A 570 -36.80 17.01 -6.27
CA GLN A 570 -36.99 18.18 -5.41
C GLN A 570 -38.24 18.93 -5.90
N GLU A 571 -39.17 19.21 -4.99
CA GLU A 571 -40.42 19.97 -5.25
C GLU A 571 -40.16 21.46 -5.57
#